data_AF-A0A268JA71-F1
#
_entry.id   AF-A0A268JA71-F1
#
_cell.length_a   1.000
_cell.length_b   1.000
_cell.length_c   1.000
_cell.angle_alpha   90.00
_cell.angle_beta   90.00
_cell.angle_gamma   90.00
#
_symmetry.space_group_name_H-M   'P 1'
#
loop_
_entity.id
_entity.type
_entity.pdbx_description
1 polymer ?
#
loop_
_entity_poly.entity_id
_entity_poly.type
_entity_poly.pdbx_seq_one_letter_code
_entity_poly.pdbx_strand_id
1 'polypeptide(L)' 'QAAAQQQQQATQTSFANCTDLRTVYPNGVPSNHPAYTSKMDRDKDGYACETN' A
#
# COMPACT_ATOMS: atom_id res chain seq x y z
N GLN A 1 -10.01 15.20 -19.08
CA GLN A 1 -10.56 14.12 -18.25
C GLN A 1 -9.36 13.28 -17.82
N ALA A 2 -8.99 13.22 -16.54
CA ALA A 2 -8.01 12.25 -15.98
C ALA A 2 -7.59 12.74 -14.58
N ALA A 3 -7.58 11.97 -13.50
CA ALA A 3 -7.85 10.56 -13.31
C ALA A 3 -8.52 10.37 -11.94
N ALA A 4 -9.80 10.73 -11.88
CA ALA A 4 -10.70 10.27 -10.82
C ALA A 4 -11.22 8.89 -11.21
N GLN A 5 -10.32 7.90 -11.30
CA GLN A 5 -10.67 6.50 -11.55
C GLN A 5 -9.60 5.60 -10.94
N GLN A 6 -9.86 5.10 -9.73
CA GLN A 6 -9.53 3.72 -9.34
C GLN A 6 -10.29 3.36 -8.05
N GLN A 7 -11.62 3.37 -8.19
CA GLN A 7 -12.58 2.86 -7.22
C GLN A 7 -13.04 1.45 -7.63
N GLN A 8 -12.15 0.63 -8.18
CA GLN A 8 -12.51 -0.67 -8.73
C GLN A 8 -11.69 -1.75 -8.02
N GLN A 9 -12.34 -2.39 -7.05
CA GLN A 9 -11.81 -3.51 -6.28
C GLN A 9 -10.51 -3.19 -5.55
N ALA A 10 -10.63 -2.41 -4.46
CA ALA A 10 -9.86 -2.76 -3.29
C ALA A 10 -10.26 -4.19 -2.90
N THR A 11 -9.65 -5.21 -3.53
CA THR A 11 -9.33 -6.42 -2.79
C THR A 11 -8.70 -5.87 -1.52
N GLN A 12 -9.45 -5.90 -0.43
CA GLN A 12 -8.97 -5.54 0.89
C GLN A 12 -7.94 -6.60 1.24
N THR A 13 -6.77 -6.55 0.60
CA THR A 13 -5.59 -7.27 0.99
C THR A 13 -5.06 -6.51 2.19
N SER A 14 -5.79 -6.63 3.30
CA SER A 14 -5.24 -6.36 4.61
C SER A 14 -4.12 -7.36 4.79
N PHE A 15 -2.90 -6.94 4.48
CA PHE A 15 -1.73 -7.75 4.75
C PHE A 15 -1.49 -7.78 6.26
N ALA A 16 -1.06 -8.91 6.81
CA ALA A 16 -0.74 -8.99 8.23
C ALA A 16 0.56 -8.24 8.55
N ASN A 17 1.48 -8.20 7.57
CA ASN A 17 2.82 -7.64 7.70
C ASN A 17 3.37 -7.22 6.33
N CYS A 18 4.51 -6.55 6.33
CA CYS A 18 5.18 -6.09 5.11
C CYS A 18 5.74 -7.22 4.23
N THR A 19 6.03 -8.40 4.77
CA THR A 19 6.50 -9.55 3.99
C THR A 19 5.42 -10.06 3.05
N ASP A 20 4.19 -10.22 3.55
CA ASP A 20 3.05 -10.64 2.75
C ASP A 20 2.72 -9.57 1.69
N LEU A 21 2.75 -8.30 2.09
CA LEU A 21 2.53 -7.18 1.18
C LEU A 21 3.57 -7.18 0.05
N ARG A 22 4.85 -7.37 0.36
CA ARG A 22 5.95 -7.31 -0.63
C ARG A 22 6.01 -8.50 -1.57
N THR A 23 5.35 -9.60 -1.23
CA THR A 23 5.14 -10.70 -2.18
C THR A 23 4.26 -10.26 -3.36
N VAL A 24 3.34 -9.32 -3.14
CA VAL A 24 2.45 -8.75 -4.17
C VAL A 24 2.97 -7.41 -4.70
N TYR A 25 3.44 -6.55 -3.80
CA TYR A 25 3.96 -5.20 -4.06
C TYR A 25 5.40 -5.09 -3.53
N PRO A 26 6.41 -5.61 -4.24
CA PRO A 26 7.79 -5.75 -3.73
C PRO A 26 8.43 -4.42 -3.32
N ASN A 27 8.00 -3.33 -3.94
CA ASN A 27 8.51 -1.99 -3.63
C ASN A 27 7.77 -1.33 -2.45
N GLY A 28 6.66 -1.91 -1.97
CA GLY A 28 5.71 -1.33 -1.03
C GLY A 28 4.56 -0.62 -1.74
N VAL A 29 3.77 0.17 -0.99
CA VAL A 29 2.60 0.86 -1.53
C VAL A 29 2.49 2.31 -1.04
N PRO A 30 2.13 3.26 -1.92
CA PRO A 30 1.92 4.66 -1.52
C PRO A 30 0.62 4.86 -0.72
N SER A 31 0.51 5.98 -0.01
CA SER A 31 -0.62 6.34 0.87
C SER A 31 -1.99 6.40 0.21
N ASN A 32 -2.05 6.56 -1.12
CA ASN A 32 -3.27 6.51 -1.90
C ASN A 32 -3.70 5.07 -2.28
N HIS A 33 -2.90 4.06 -1.96
CA HIS A 33 -3.15 2.66 -2.30
C HIS A 33 -4.08 1.99 -1.27
N PRO A 34 -5.03 1.14 -1.67
CA PRO A 34 -5.96 0.49 -0.73
C PRO A 34 -5.30 -0.48 0.27
N ALA A 35 -4.12 -0.99 -0.05
CA ALA A 35 -3.32 -1.81 0.86
C ALA A 35 -2.45 -0.99 1.84
N TYR A 36 -2.46 0.34 1.72
CA TYR A 36 -1.70 1.20 2.63
C TYR A 36 -2.31 1.17 4.02
N THR A 37 -1.45 1.01 5.02
CA THR A 37 -1.83 1.20 6.42
C THR A 37 -0.75 2.02 7.11
N SER A 38 -1.15 3.05 7.86
CA SER A 38 -0.22 3.90 8.62
C SER A 38 0.55 3.17 9.72
N LYS A 39 0.15 1.94 10.05
CA LYS A 39 0.86 1.04 10.95
C LYS A 39 2.07 0.37 10.27
N MET A 40 2.06 0.28 8.95
CA MET A 40 3.11 -0.30 8.11
C MET A 40 4.05 0.75 7.51
N ASP A 41 3.68 2.03 7.62
CA ASP A 41 4.50 3.19 7.30
C ASP A 41 5.26 3.61 8.57
N ARG A 42 6.53 3.18 8.66
CA ARG A 42 7.32 3.25 9.90
C ARG A 42 7.80 4.67 10.18
N ASP A 43 8.22 5.35 9.14
CA ASP A 43 8.82 6.69 9.11
C ASP A 43 7.81 7.78 8.74
N LYS A 44 6.60 7.40 8.33
CA LYS A 44 5.46 8.28 8.07
C LYS A 44 5.67 9.20 6.89
N ASP A 45 6.36 8.71 5.88
CA ASP A 45 6.61 9.43 4.63
C ASP A 45 5.41 9.31 3.65
N GLY A 46 4.43 8.48 3.99
CA GLY A 46 3.29 8.17 3.14
C GLY A 46 3.51 6.96 2.24
N TYR A 47 4.47 6.09 2.55
CA TYR A 47 4.77 4.86 1.85
C TYR A 47 4.83 3.67 2.82
N ALA A 48 3.92 2.72 2.67
CA ALA A 48 3.90 1.54 3.53
C ALA A 48 4.85 0.47 3.00
N CYS A 49 5.61 -0.14 3.92
CA CYS A 49 6.45 -1.32 3.66
C CYS A 49 7.55 -1.13 2.59
N GLU A 50 8.10 0.08 2.48
CA GLU A 50 9.23 0.38 1.62
C GLU A 50 10.47 -0.49 1.88
N THR A 51 11.37 -0.56 0.89
CA THR A 51 12.57 -1.40 0.93
C THR A 51 13.81 -0.72 1.52
N ASN A 52 13.66 0.48 2.07
CA ASN A 52 14.77 1.30 2.56
C ASN A 52 15.40 0.77 3.85
#